data_AF-A0A392V8C8-F1
#
_entry.id   AF-A0A392V8C8-F1
#
_cell.length_a   1.000
_cell.length_b   1.000
_cell.length_c   1.000
_cell.angle_alpha   90.00
_cell.angle_beta   90.00
_cell.angle_gamma   90.00
#
_symmetry.space_group_name_H-M   'P 1'
#
loop_
_entity.id
_entity.type
_entity.pdbx_description
1 polymer ?
#
loop_
_entity_poly.entity_id
_entity_poly.type
_entity_poly.pdbx_seq_one_letter_code
_entity_poly.pdbx_strand_id
1 'polypeptide(L)' 'GENGDMVEAMAVCHLDTSQWTPSHVSFQVLGVTPGSSSVCHFFPALPGVT' A
#
# COMPACT_ATOMS: atom_id res chain seq x y z
N GLY A 1 16.03 8.38 -15.47
CA GLY A 1 16.03 8.98 -16.82
C GLY A 1 15.85 10.46 -16.63
N GLU A 2 16.39 11.26 -17.54
CA GLU A 2 16.45 12.71 -17.42
C GLU A 2 15.05 13.32 -17.26
N ASN A 3 14.61 13.56 -16.03
CA ASN A 3 13.55 14.48 -15.63
C ASN A 3 13.66 14.63 -14.11
N GLY A 4 13.60 15.86 -13.60
CA GLY A 4 13.48 16.16 -12.18
C GLY A 4 12.11 15.76 -11.64
N ASP A 5 11.77 14.48 -11.73
CA ASP A 5 10.50 13.93 -11.33
C ASP A 5 10.44 13.93 -9.80
N MET A 6 9.83 14.98 -9.24
CA MET A 6 9.26 14.90 -7.90
C MET A 6 8.35 13.67 -7.88
N VAL A 7 8.73 12.63 -7.15
CA VAL A 7 7.88 11.46 -7.02
C VAL A 7 6.66 11.85 -6.19
N GLU A 8 5.52 12.01 -6.85
CA GLU A 8 4.23 12.13 -6.19
C GLU A 8 3.97 10.87 -5.36
N ALA A 9 3.54 11.09 -4.11
CA ALA A 9 3.45 10.09 -3.03
C ALA A 9 3.36 8.62 -3.49
N MET A 10 4.31 7.80 -3.03
CA MET A 10 4.38 6.39 -3.41
C MET A 10 3.35 5.55 -2.62
N ALA A 11 2.73 4.59 -3.30
CA ALA A 11 1.92 3.56 -2.67
C ALA A 11 2.45 2.17 -3.01
N VAL A 12 2.46 1.28 -2.01
CA VAL A 12 2.78 -0.15 -2.18
C VAL A 12 1.54 -0.95 -1.85
N CYS A 13 1.12 -1.81 -2.76
CA CYS A 13 -0.10 -2.60 -2.60
C CYS A 13 0.18 -4.10 -2.59
N HIS A 14 -0.50 -4.81 -1.69
CA HIS A 14 -0.66 -6.26 -1.71
C HIS A 14 -1.90 -6.60 -2.51
N LEU A 15 -1.70 -7.04 -3.75
CA LEU A 15 -2.80 -7.30 -4.70
C LEU A 15 -3.52 -8.62 -4.41
N ASP A 16 -2.80 -9.59 -3.85
CA ASP A 16 -3.36 -10.85 -3.38
C ASP A 16 -3.13 -11.02 -1.88
N THR A 17 -4.21 -10.98 -1.13
CA THR A 17 -4.23 -11.14 0.33
C THR A 17 -4.82 -12.50 0.74
N SER A 18 -5.05 -13.41 -0.20
CA SER A 18 -5.69 -14.72 0.06
C SER A 18 -4.92 -15.58 1.05
N GLN A 19 -3.59 -15.45 1.07
CA GLN A 19 -2.70 -16.19 1.96
C GLN A 19 -2.45 -15.50 3.31
N TRP A 20 -3.07 -14.35 3.55
CA TRP A 20 -2.93 -13.65 4.82
C TRP A 20 -3.80 -14.30 5.89
N THR A 21 -3.34 -14.27 7.14
CA THR A 21 -4.12 -14.82 8.26
C THR A 21 -5.43 -14.03 8.41
N PRO A 22 -6.59 -14.68 8.63
CA PRO A 22 -7.85 -13.97 8.84
C PRO A 22 -7.83 -12.98 10.01
N SER A 23 -6.93 -13.18 10.98
CA SER A 23 -6.73 -12.29 12.12
C SER A 23 -5.87 -11.05 11.82
N HIS A 24 -5.34 -10.90 10.60
CA HIS A 24 -4.48 -9.77 10.24
C HIS A 24 -5.20 -8.43 10.50
N VAL A 25 -4.52 -7.48 11.12
CA VAL A 25 -5.12 -6.22 11.60
C VAL A 25 -5.82 -5.42 10.50
N SER A 26 -5.29 -5.47 9.27
CA SER A 26 -5.88 -4.82 8.10
C SER A 26 -7.33 -5.24 7.86
N PHE A 27 -7.67 -6.51 8.09
CA PHE A 27 -9.03 -7.03 7.91
C PHE A 27 -10.00 -6.52 8.97
N GLN A 28 -9.51 -6.28 10.19
CA GLN A 28 -10.31 -5.72 11.27
C GLN A 28 -10.59 -4.22 11.04
N VAL A 29 -9.59 -3.47 10.59
CA VAL A 29 -9.71 -2.04 10.33
C VAL A 29 -10.56 -1.75 9.10
N LEU A 30 -10.37 -2.51 8.02
CA LEU A 30 -11.05 -2.28 6.74
C LEU A 30 -12.38 -3.03 6.60
N GLY A 31 -12.66 -4.00 7.47
CA GLY A 31 -13.89 -4.81 7.40
C GLY A 31 -13.95 -5.75 6.20
N VAL A 32 -12.80 -6.22 5.72
CA VAL A 32 -12.67 -7.11 4.55
C VAL A 32 -12.06 -8.45 4.96
N THR A 33 -12.18 -9.48 4.13
CA THR A 33 -11.63 -10.83 4.39
C THR A 33 -10.44 -11.13 3.47
N PRO A 34 -9.57 -12.13 3.82
CA PRO A 34 -8.48 -12.56 2.94
C PRO A 34 -8.94 -12.81 1.49
N GLY A 35 -8.21 -12.26 0.52
CA GLY A 35 -8.45 -12.45 -0.91
C GLY A 35 -9.62 -11.67 -1.50
N SER A 36 -10.39 -10.93 -0.70
CA SER A 36 -11.53 -10.14 -1.20
C SER A 36 -11.14 -8.76 -1.76
N SER A 37 -10.02 -8.21 -1.32
CA SER A 37 -9.56 -6.86 -1.71
C SER A 37 -8.04 -6.74 -1.57
N SER A 38 -7.46 -5.81 -2.33
CA SER A 38 -6.07 -5.40 -2.17
C SER A 38 -5.91 -4.48 -0.95
N VAL A 39 -4.73 -4.50 -0.34
CA VAL A 39 -4.38 -3.63 0.80
C VAL A 39 -3.15 -2.81 0.44
N CYS A 40 -3.21 -1.49 0.59
CA CYS A 40 -2.13 -0.59 0.21
C CYS A 40 -1.56 0.20 1.41
N HIS A 41 -0.27 0.48 1.34
CA HIS A 41 0.47 1.39 2.21
C HIS A 41 0.78 2.65 1.42
N PHE A 42 0.39 3.81 1.96
CA PHE A 42 0.68 5.12 1.37
C PHE A 42 1.85 5.74 2.12
N PHE A 43 2.92 6.04 1.40
CA PHE A 43 4.08 6.73 1.94
C PHE A 43 3.99 8.21 1.56
N PRO A 44 4.24 9.13 2.51
CA PRO A 44 4.31 10.54 2.17
C PRO A 44 5.41 10.77 1.14
N ALA A 45 5.19 11.74 0.25
CA ALA A 45 6.27 12.23 -0.61
C ALA A 45 7.43 12.68 0.29
N LEU A 46 8.63 12.14 0.06
CA LEU A 46 9.79 12.49 0.86
C LEU A 46 10.17 13.95 0.54
N PRO A 47 10.13 14.88 1.52
CA PRO A 47 10.66 16.22 1.29
C PRO A 47 12.19 16.13 1.22
N GLY A 48 12.77 16.49 0.06
CA GLY A 48 14.22 16.73 -0.07
C GLY A 48 15.04 15.62 -0.73
N VAL A 49 14.44 14.66 -1.42
CA VAL A 49 15.16 13.88 -2.44
C VAL A 49 14.93 14.59 -3.78
N THR A 50 15.83 15.51 -4.12
CA THR A 50 15.97 16.08 -5.46
C THR A 50 16.64 15.10 -6.40
#